data_AF-A0A3P1B0F3-F1
#
_entry.id   AF-A0A3P1B0F3-F1
#
_cell.length_a   1.000
_cell.length_b   1.000
_cell.length_c   1.000
_cell.angle_alpha   90.00
_cell.angle_beta   90.00
_cell.angle_gamma   90.00
#
_symmetry.space_group_name_H-M   'P 1'
#
loop_
_entity.id
_entity.type
_entity.pdbx_description
1 polymer ?
#
loop_
_entity_poly.entity_id
_entity_poly.type
_entity_poly.pdbx_seq_one_letter_code
_entity_poly.pdbx_strand_id
1 'polypeptide(L)'
;MSLFKYYRIAFVVSFIILIIGSVVKVTHIELGFLNGNSLITIGLISSVIYIALAYFMIFKSEKMPAGEKLMWVICFALGFIVNVGFISFATALVFFIIGYKRLYFNK
;
A
#
# COMPACT_ATOMS: atom_id res chain seq x y z
N MET A 1 -6.29 6.40 -18.89
CA MET A 1 -5.82 5.28 -18.03
C MET A 1 -6.00 5.73 -16.57
N SER A 2 -6.82 5.05 -15.76
CA SER A 2 -7.20 5.56 -14.43
C SER A 2 -6.08 5.39 -13.41
N LEU A 3 -5.77 6.44 -12.64
CA LEU A 3 -4.81 6.44 -11.50
C LEU A 3 -5.04 5.26 -10.54
N PHE A 4 -6.30 4.88 -10.38
CA PHE A 4 -6.71 3.75 -9.57
C PHE A 4 -6.19 2.40 -10.06
N LYS A 5 -6.03 2.19 -11.38
CA LYS A 5 -5.43 0.97 -11.93
C LYS A 5 -3.97 0.83 -11.54
N TYR A 6 -3.21 1.92 -11.56
CA TYR A 6 -1.80 1.93 -11.15
C TYR A 6 -1.64 1.66 -9.67
N TYR A 7 -2.52 2.23 -8.83
CA TYR A 7 -2.55 1.90 -7.40
C TYR A 7 -2.73 0.40 -7.15
N ARG A 8 -3.69 -0.23 -7.85
CA ARG A 8 -3.95 -1.66 -7.72
C ARG A 8 -2.74 -2.52 -8.10
N ILE A 9 -2.08 -2.17 -9.21
CA ILE A 9 -0.88 -2.88 -9.66
C ILE A 9 0.25 -2.69 -8.64
N ALA A 10 0.49 -1.46 -8.19
CA ALA A 10 1.54 -1.15 -7.21
C ALA A 10 1.33 -1.90 -5.89
N PHE A 11 0.09 -1.99 -5.40
CA PHE A 11 -0.26 -2.74 -4.21
C PHE A 11 0.03 -4.24 -4.37
N VAL A 12 -0.43 -4.86 -5.47
CA VAL A 12 -0.21 -6.30 -5.72
C VAL A 12 1.28 -6.61 -5.89
N VAL A 13 2.02 -5.77 -6.61
CA VAL A 13 3.46 -5.94 -6.80
C VAL A 13 4.20 -5.82 -5.46
N SER A 14 3.90 -4.80 -4.65
CA SER A 14 4.49 -4.64 -3.32
C SER A 14 4.20 -5.85 -2.42
N PHE A 15 2.96 -6.36 -2.45
CA PHE A 15 2.56 -7.53 -1.68
C PHE A 15 3.35 -8.79 -2.06
N ILE A 16 3.49 -9.07 -3.35
CA ILE A 16 4.24 -10.24 -3.84
C ILE A 16 5.71 -10.13 -3.42
N ILE A 17 6.33 -8.96 -3.60
CA ILE A 17 7.73 -8.73 -3.23
C ILE A 17 7.94 -8.91 -1.72
N LEU A 18 7.01 -8.41 -0.89
CA LEU A 18 7.08 -8.57 0.56
C LEU A 18 6.91 -10.03 1.01
N ILE A 19 6.01 -10.80 0.38
CA ILE A 19 5.87 -12.23 0.66
C ILE A 19 7.15 -12.97 0.29
N ILE A 20 7.65 -12.79 -0.94
CA ILE A 20 8.87 -13.46 -1.41
C ILE A 20 10.06 -13.06 -0.53
N GLY A 21 10.23 -11.78 -0.24
CA GLY A 21 11.29 -11.29 0.64
C GLY A 21 11.22 -11.85 2.06
N SER A 22 10.00 -12.01 2.60
CA SER A 22 9.78 -12.62 3.91
C SER A 22 10.14 -14.10 3.91
N VAL A 23 9.73 -14.86 2.89
CA VAL A 23 10.09 -16.29 2.74
C VAL A 23 11.60 -16.43 2.66
N VAL A 24 12.25 -15.69 1.77
CA VAL A 24 13.71 -15.72 1.57
C VAL A 24 14.47 -15.36 2.86
N LYS A 25 13.95 -14.39 3.64
CA LYS A 25 14.55 -14.01 4.93
C LYS A 25 14.41 -15.11 6.00
N VAL A 26 13.28 -15.82 6.05
CA VAL A 26 13.04 -16.89 7.04
C VAL A 26 13.80 -18.16 6.66
N THR A 27 13.86 -18.50 5.38
CA THR A 27 14.57 -19.69 4.90
C THR A 27 16.08 -19.50 4.79
N HIS A 28 16.59 -18.29 5.06
CA HIS A 28 18.00 -17.93 4.91
C HIS A 28 18.59 -18.32 3.55
N ILE A 29 17.76 -18.24 2.49
CA ILE A 29 18.21 -18.55 1.13
C ILE A 29 18.91 -17.30 0.59
N GLU A 30 20.21 -17.39 0.36
CA GLU A 30 20.98 -16.29 -0.21
C GLU A 30 21.12 -16.48 -1.73
N LEU A 31 20.38 -15.69 -2.51
CA LEU A 31 20.42 -15.71 -3.97
C LEU A 31 21.33 -14.57 -4.46
N GLY A 32 22.63 -14.72 -4.19
CA GLY A 32 23.66 -13.72 -4.54
C GLY A 32 23.44 -12.38 -3.82
N PHE A 33 23.42 -11.25 -4.57
CA PHE A 33 23.18 -9.91 -4.01
C PHE A 33 21.74 -9.69 -3.50
N LEU A 34 20.82 -10.57 -3.84
CA LEU A 34 19.42 -10.54 -3.38
C LEU A 34 19.30 -11.37 -2.11
N ASN A 35 19.64 -10.74 -0.97
CA ASN A 35 19.36 -11.31 0.34
C ASN A 35 17.92 -10.94 0.78
N GLY A 36 17.33 -11.71 1.72
CA GLY A 36 15.99 -11.47 2.24
C GLY A 36 15.79 -10.04 2.78
N ASN A 37 16.85 -9.44 3.34
CA ASN A 37 16.79 -8.04 3.79
C ASN A 37 16.68 -7.03 2.63
N SER A 38 17.37 -7.28 1.51
CA SER A 38 17.30 -6.43 0.32
C SER A 38 15.91 -6.48 -0.31
N LEU A 39 15.31 -7.67 -0.44
CA LEU A 39 13.95 -7.80 -0.97
C LEU A 39 12.90 -7.15 -0.09
N ILE A 40 13.00 -7.30 1.24
CA ILE A 40 12.08 -6.62 2.16
C ILE A 40 12.23 -5.10 2.05
N THR A 41 13.45 -4.59 1.94
CA THR A 41 13.69 -3.15 1.75
C THR A 41 13.04 -2.63 0.47
N ILE A 42 13.18 -3.36 -0.65
CA ILE A 42 12.52 -3.03 -1.91
C ILE A 42 10.99 -3.10 -1.77
N GLY A 43 10.47 -4.11 -1.05
CA GLY A 43 9.06 -4.26 -0.76
C GLY A 43 8.49 -3.10 0.05
N LEU A 44 9.25 -2.60 1.04
CA LEU A 44 8.90 -1.43 1.85
C LEU A 44 8.95 -0.13 1.04
N ILE A 45 9.94 0.05 0.16
CA ILE A 45 9.98 1.21 -0.74
C ILE A 45 8.76 1.18 -1.68
N SER A 46 8.44 -0.01 -2.22
CA SER A 46 7.25 -0.20 -3.05
C SER A 46 5.96 0.09 -2.29
N SER A 47 5.93 -0.16 -0.97
CA SER A 47 4.75 0.13 -0.16
C SER A 47 4.51 1.63 0.00
N VAL A 48 5.58 2.42 0.16
CA VAL A 48 5.52 3.89 0.16
C VAL A 48 4.91 4.42 -1.14
N ILE A 49 5.22 3.80 -2.29
CA ILE A 49 4.70 4.23 -3.59
C ILE A 49 3.18 4.07 -3.67
N TYR A 50 2.63 2.90 -3.28
CA TYR A 50 1.17 2.75 -3.33
C TYR A 50 0.47 3.62 -2.28
N ILE A 51 1.08 3.87 -1.12
CA ILE A 51 0.55 4.77 -0.09
C ILE A 51 0.49 6.21 -0.63
N ALA A 52 1.56 6.69 -1.28
CA ALA A 52 1.59 8.00 -1.92
C ALA A 52 0.51 8.15 -3.00
N LEU A 53 0.30 7.11 -3.81
CA LEU A 53 -0.78 7.08 -4.80
C LEU A 53 -2.17 7.12 -4.14
N ALA A 54 -2.38 6.40 -3.03
CA ALA A 54 -3.61 6.45 -2.27
C ALA A 54 -3.88 7.87 -1.75
N TYR A 55 -2.88 8.51 -1.13
CA TYR A 55 -2.98 9.89 -0.68
C TYR A 55 -3.35 10.84 -1.81
N PHE A 56 -2.65 10.76 -2.94
CA PHE A 56 -2.91 11.62 -4.08
C PHE A 56 -4.36 11.49 -4.59
N MET A 57 -4.90 10.27 -4.64
CA MET A 57 -6.29 10.04 -5.02
C MET A 57 -7.28 10.58 -3.99
N ILE A 58 -7.01 10.43 -2.70
CA ILE A 58 -7.87 10.94 -1.61
C ILE A 58 -7.92 12.47 -1.65
N PHE A 59 -6.78 13.15 -1.80
CA PHE A 59 -6.72 14.61 -1.87
C PHE A 59 -7.38 15.17 -3.12
N LYS A 60 -7.16 14.52 -4.28
CA LYS A 60 -7.78 14.92 -5.56
C LYS A 60 -9.29 14.69 -5.61
N SER A 61 -9.85 13.83 -4.76
CA SER A 61 -11.28 13.57 -4.75
C SER A 61 -12.06 14.74 -4.12
N GLU A 62 -12.84 15.47 -4.91
CA GLU A 62 -13.75 16.51 -4.41
C GLU A 62 -15.00 15.92 -3.74
N LYS A 63 -15.35 14.68 -4.06
CA LYS A 63 -16.61 14.04 -3.61
C LYS A 63 -16.53 13.44 -2.21
N MET A 64 -15.34 13.31 -1.65
CA MET A 64 -15.13 12.62 -0.38
C MET A 64 -15.21 13.61 0.80
N PRO A 65 -16.03 13.36 1.84
CA PRO A 65 -16.14 14.25 2.98
C PRO A 65 -14.83 14.32 3.77
N ALA A 66 -14.56 15.48 4.38
CA ALA A 66 -13.30 15.76 5.07
C ALA A 66 -12.98 14.74 6.18
N GLY A 67 -13.99 14.29 6.93
CA GLY A 67 -13.82 13.27 7.98
C GLY A 67 -13.37 11.91 7.44
N GLU A 68 -13.88 11.49 6.27
CA GLU A 68 -13.46 10.23 5.67
C GLU A 68 -12.03 10.34 5.13
N LYS A 69 -11.67 11.46 4.48
CA LYS A 69 -10.29 11.72 4.04
C LYS A 69 -9.30 11.61 5.21
N LEU A 70 -9.63 12.25 6.32
CA LEU A 70 -8.79 12.27 7.52
C LEU A 70 -8.63 10.87 8.13
N MET A 71 -9.69 10.06 8.16
CA MET A 71 -9.63 8.66 8.61
C MET A 71 -8.65 7.84 7.77
N TRP A 72 -8.75 7.90 6.44
CA TRP A 72 -7.83 7.17 5.57
C TRP A 72 -6.38 7.61 5.75
N VAL A 73 -6.16 8.93 5.86
CA VAL A 73 -4.82 9.49 6.09
C VAL A 73 -4.23 8.98 7.39
N ILE A 74 -5.01 9.00 8.48
CA ILE A 74 -4.55 8.49 9.78
C ILE A 74 -4.27 6.99 9.71
N CYS A 75 -5.12 6.19 9.08
CA CYS A 75 -4.90 4.74 8.97
C CYS A 75 -3.62 4.42 8.19
N PHE A 76 -3.35 5.12 7.07
CA PHE A 76 -2.10 4.96 6.33
C PHE A 76 -0.88 5.46 7.10
N ALA A 77 -0.98 6.60 7.78
CA ALA A 77 0.12 7.16 8.58
C ALA A 77 0.46 6.29 9.79
N LEU A 78 -0.53 5.86 10.56
CA LEU A 78 -0.34 4.97 11.71
C LEU A 78 0.20 3.61 11.28
N GLY A 79 -0.35 3.03 10.20
CA GLY A 79 0.15 1.77 9.68
C GLY A 79 1.62 1.86 9.27
N PHE A 80 2.08 3.01 8.78
CA PHE A 80 3.46 3.21 8.36
C PHE A 80 4.39 3.48 9.56
N ILE A 81 3.98 4.36 10.50
CA ILE A 81 4.78 4.75 11.68
C ILE A 81 5.04 3.57 12.60
N VAL A 82 4.03 2.75 12.88
CA VAL A 82 4.17 1.63 13.83
C VAL A 82 4.99 0.49 13.19
N ASN A 83 5.41 0.61 11.93
CA ASN A 83 6.11 -0.43 11.17
C ASN A 83 5.37 -1.78 11.18
N VAL A 84 4.07 -1.73 11.47
CA VAL A 84 3.18 -2.88 11.44
C VAL A 84 2.76 -3.00 9.99
N GLY A 85 3.60 -3.67 9.20
CA GLY A 85 3.32 -3.95 7.79
C GLY A 85 1.90 -4.49 7.57
N PHE A 86 1.36 -5.22 8.56
CA PHE A 86 0.00 -5.74 8.55
C PHE A 86 -1.11 -4.66 8.59
N ILE A 87 -0.97 -3.59 9.38
CA ILE A 87 -2.01 -2.53 9.49
C ILE A 87 -2.05 -1.68 8.22
N SER A 88 -0.87 -1.28 7.73
CA SER A 88 -0.72 -0.62 6.43
C SER A 88 -1.31 -1.47 5.31
N PHE A 89 -1.03 -2.76 5.32
CA PHE A 89 -1.53 -3.71 4.33
C PHE A 89 -3.05 -3.85 4.40
N ALA A 90 -3.62 -4.05 5.59
CA ALA A 90 -5.07 -4.17 5.78
C ALA A 90 -5.79 -2.91 5.30
N THR A 91 -5.27 -1.73 5.65
CA THR A 91 -5.82 -0.44 5.18
C THR A 91 -5.76 -0.34 3.65
N ALA A 92 -4.62 -0.69 3.05
CA ALA A 92 -4.45 -0.69 1.61
C ALA A 92 -5.40 -1.69 0.92
N LEU A 93 -5.63 -2.86 1.51
CA LEU A 93 -6.55 -3.87 1.01
C LEU A 93 -8.01 -3.37 1.05
N VAL A 94 -8.43 -2.76 2.16
CA VAL A 94 -9.78 -2.17 2.24
C VAL A 94 -9.93 -1.05 1.20
N PHE A 95 -8.90 -0.22 1.02
CA PHE A 95 -8.90 0.83 0.00
C PHE A 95 -8.91 0.26 -1.42
N PHE A 96 -8.23 -0.87 -1.67
CA PHE A 96 -8.24 -1.57 -2.95
C PHE A 96 -9.64 -2.06 -3.34
N ILE A 97 -10.40 -2.58 -2.36
CA ILE A 97 -11.75 -3.13 -2.55
C ILE A 97 -12.78 -1.99 -2.70
N ILE A 98 -12.81 -1.05 -1.75
CA ILE A 98 -13.91 -0.09 -1.58
C ILE A 98 -13.54 1.31 -2.11
N GLY A 99 -12.26 1.63 -2.24
CA GLY A 99 -11.77 2.97 -2.58
C GLY A 99 -12.28 3.48 -3.92
N TYR A 100 -12.50 2.61 -4.92
CA TYR A 100 -13.09 3.03 -6.19
C TYR A 100 -14.48 3.65 -6.02
N LYS A 101 -15.33 3.00 -5.22
CA LYS A 101 -16.68 3.46 -4.95
C LYS A 101 -16.64 4.78 -4.18
N ARG A 102 -15.75 4.91 -3.19
CA ARG A 102 -15.60 6.14 -2.38
C ARG A 102 -15.05 7.33 -3.17
N LEU A 103 -14.14 7.09 -4.11
CA LEU A 103 -13.50 8.15 -4.89
C LEU A 103 -14.38 8.70 -6.02
N TYR A 104 -15.21 7.86 -6.64
CA TYR A 104 -15.92 8.24 -7.88
C TYR A 104 -17.46 8.20 -7.78
N PHE A 105 -18.00 7.37 -6.89
CA PHE A 105 -19.45 7.18 -6.76
C PHE A 105 -19.99 7.93 -5.54
N ASN A 106 -20.87 8.89 -5.82
CA ASN A 106 -21.81 9.38 -4.83
C ASN A 106 -23.20 9.20 -5.44
N LYS A 107 -23.87 8.12 -5.06
CA LYS A 107 -25.32 7.96 -5.05
C LYS A 107 -25.65 7.11 -3.84
#